data_AF-A0A7S3EVP8-F1
#
_entry.id   AF-A0A7S3EVP8-F1
#
_cell.length_a   1.000
_cell.length_b   1.000
_cell.length_c   1.000
_cell.angle_alpha   90.00
_cell.angle_beta   90.00
_cell.angle_gamma   90.00
#
_symmetry.space_group_name_H-M   'P 1'
#
loop_
_entity.id
_entity.type
_entity.pdbx_description
1 polymer ?
#
loop_
_entity_poly.entity_id
_entity_poly.type
_entity_poly.pdbx_seq_one_letter_code
_entity_poly.pdbx_strand_id
1 'polypeptide(L)'
;LTDAALVWLASELKRLGYWTDDMASWTVPPLVAALRLSLATIARVGMPKLRIDEGPVLLVSWEPPEETLCTLSKYEIQVYDSEGAPYGEPIVKKLMEFDANNDGIVSYSETEYRVPGLTAGSAYSVAVLAEATSMGGFAVRSADWSEKPPPTTIPKIENVGAPTMKVENASSVSVSWDPPTTTVCDIARYEVQLTDGAGAAIGEPVPTLAGKRTHRFDGLAAGGEYCAKVFVEARHKSGTTVSSADWGPLSEPLLLPAVEIVHAPVLVPESETSFFATWDIPKEYGCQCVDYKVQLCDESGNSIGNPITTSTADAKHHFVGVAPGGV
;
A
#
# COMPACT_ATOMS: atom_id res chain seq x y z
N LEU A 1 32.64 28.85 35.11
CA LEU A 1 32.41 29.90 36.12
C LEU A 1 33.73 30.16 36.82
N THR A 2 34.26 31.39 36.77
CA THR A 2 35.48 31.80 37.48
C THR A 2 35.18 32.02 38.96
N ASP A 3 36.19 31.92 39.84
CA ASP A 3 36.02 32.10 41.29
C ASP A 3 35.40 33.47 41.65
N ALA A 4 35.68 34.51 40.87
CA ALA A 4 35.09 35.84 41.05
C ALA A 4 33.56 35.85 40.84
N ALA A 5 33.05 35.06 39.90
CA ALA A 5 31.61 34.96 39.64
C ALA A 5 30.87 34.23 40.78
N LEU A 6 31.53 33.23 41.39
CA LEU A 6 30.98 32.48 42.52
C LEU A 6 30.89 33.32 43.80
N VAL A 7 31.92 34.15 44.06
CA VAL A 7 31.92 35.08 45.20
C VAL A 7 30.84 36.16 45.06
N TRP A 8 30.63 36.67 43.84
CA TRP A 8 29.57 37.63 43.56
C TRP A 8 28.17 37.02 43.78
N LEU A 9 27.94 35.81 43.27
CA LEU A 9 26.63 35.14 43.38
C LEU A 9 26.28 34.76 44.83
N ALA A 10 27.26 34.31 45.61
CA ALA A 10 27.09 34.03 47.03
C ALA A 10 26.72 35.31 47.82
N SER A 11 27.33 36.44 47.47
CA SER A 11 26.99 37.74 48.07
C SER A 11 25.57 38.18 47.73
N GLU A 12 25.12 37.93 46.49
CA GLU A 12 23.79 38.34 46.04
C GLU A 12 22.66 37.47 46.64
N LEU A 13 22.88 36.16 46.78
CA LEU A 13 21.95 35.26 47.48
C LEU A 13 21.80 35.63 48.97
N LYS A 14 22.89 36.05 49.61
CA LYS A 14 22.88 36.57 50.98
C LYS A 14 22.14 37.90 51.08
N ARG A 15 22.33 38.79 50.11
CA ARG A 15 21.61 40.07 50.02
C ARG A 15 20.09 39.88 49.84
N LEU A 16 19.69 38.86 49.09
CA LEU A 16 18.28 38.53 48.82
C LEU A 16 17.61 37.70 49.92
N GLY A 17 18.32 37.34 50.99
CA GLY A 17 17.76 36.62 52.14
C GLY A 17 17.54 35.12 51.93
N TYR A 18 18.11 34.55 50.87
CA TYR A 18 18.05 33.11 50.58
C TYR A 18 19.22 32.31 51.19
N TRP A 19 20.07 32.96 51.99
CA TRP A 19 21.22 32.35 52.64
C TRP A 19 20.87 31.96 54.08
N THR A 20 20.84 30.65 54.37
CA THR A 20 20.68 30.15 55.74
C THR A 20 22.04 29.89 56.38
N ASP A 21 22.12 29.96 57.72
CA ASP A 21 23.38 29.76 58.46
C ASP A 21 23.99 28.36 58.25
N ASP A 22 23.18 27.36 57.89
CA ASP A 22 23.65 26.03 57.49
C ASP A 22 24.50 26.04 56.21
N MET A 23 24.23 26.97 55.27
CA MET A 23 25.00 27.09 54.02
C MET A 23 26.38 27.72 54.23
N ALA A 24 26.63 28.36 55.37
CA ALA A 24 27.94 28.92 55.71
C ALA A 24 29.00 27.83 56.03
N SER A 25 28.55 26.62 56.35
CA SER A 25 29.42 25.46 56.63
C SER A 25 29.86 24.71 55.37
N TRP A 26 29.26 25.03 54.21
CA TRP A 26 29.56 24.37 52.95
C TRP A 26 30.89 24.91 52.42
N THR A 27 31.90 24.05 52.31
CA THR A 27 33.08 24.39 51.52
C THR A 27 32.66 24.68 50.07
N VAL A 28 33.44 25.47 49.33
CA VAL A 28 33.13 25.88 47.94
C VAL A 28 32.63 24.73 47.02
N PRO A 29 33.09 23.46 47.14
CA PRO A 29 32.61 22.35 46.31
C PRO A 29 31.10 22.03 46.39
N PRO A 30 30.47 21.83 47.58
CA PRO A 30 29.02 21.58 47.67
C PRO A 30 28.14 22.75 47.21
N LEU A 31 28.53 24.01 47.40
CA LEU A 31 27.78 25.16 46.88
C LEU A 31 27.87 25.22 45.34
N VAL A 32 29.04 24.94 44.77
CA VAL A 32 29.24 24.80 43.31
C VAL A 32 28.48 23.60 42.76
N ALA A 33 28.42 22.48 43.48
CA ALA A 33 27.64 21.30 43.09
C ALA A 33 26.13 21.59 43.12
N ALA A 34 25.63 22.26 44.15
CA ALA A 34 24.23 22.67 44.27
C ALA A 34 23.84 23.73 43.23
N LEU A 35 24.72 24.70 42.94
CA LEU A 35 24.52 25.68 41.87
C LEU A 35 24.58 25.02 40.49
N ARG A 36 25.51 24.09 40.24
CA ARG A 36 25.56 23.27 39.02
C ARG A 36 24.31 22.39 38.88
N LEU A 37 23.75 21.87 39.98
CA LEU A 37 22.46 21.17 39.98
C LEU A 37 21.29 22.11 39.67
N SER A 38 21.29 23.34 40.19
CA SER A 38 20.24 24.33 39.92
C SER A 38 20.28 24.92 38.50
N LEU A 39 21.44 24.85 37.85
CA LEU A 39 21.70 25.24 36.46
C LEU A 39 21.71 24.04 35.51
N ALA A 40 21.28 22.86 35.97
CA ALA A 40 21.22 21.66 35.15
C ALA A 40 20.05 21.77 34.17
N THR A 41 20.22 22.61 33.15
CA THR A 41 19.33 22.74 32.02
C THR A 41 19.68 21.65 31.02
N ILE A 42 18.68 20.92 30.55
CA ILE A 42 18.86 19.97 29.45
C ILE A 42 19.20 20.79 28.20
N ALA A 43 20.22 20.38 27.45
CA ALA A 43 20.41 20.93 26.11
C ALA A 43 19.17 20.58 25.28
N ARG A 44 18.74 21.49 24.40
CA ARG A 44 17.57 21.26 23.55
C ARG A 44 17.84 20.05 22.65
N VAL A 45 16.83 19.18 22.50
CA VAL A 45 16.90 18.07 21.54
C VAL A 45 17.09 18.62 20.14
N GLY A 46 18.02 18.05 19.38
CA GLY A 46 18.23 18.41 17.98
C GLY A 46 16.94 18.27 17.16
N MET A 47 16.81 19.06 16.09
CA MET A 47 15.63 18.98 15.23
C MET A 47 15.47 17.55 14.67
N PRO A 48 14.30 16.92 14.84
CA PRO A 48 14.10 15.55 14.38
C PRO A 48 14.13 15.49 12.85
N LYS A 49 14.69 14.41 12.33
CA LYS A 49 14.73 14.07 10.91
C LYS A 49 13.54 13.17 10.60
N LEU A 50 12.80 13.52 9.56
CA LEU A 50 11.61 12.79 9.12
C LEU A 50 11.90 12.02 7.84
N ARG A 51 11.49 10.76 7.79
CA ARG A 51 11.61 9.90 6.60
C ARG A 51 10.34 9.07 6.44
N ILE A 52 9.91 8.88 5.20
CA ILE A 52 8.80 7.98 4.88
C ILE A 52 9.34 6.55 4.88
N ASP A 53 8.66 5.69 5.63
CA ASP A 53 8.92 4.26 5.72
C ASP A 53 7.87 3.47 4.91
N GLU A 54 7.92 2.14 4.92
CA GLU A 54 6.94 1.31 4.20
C GLU A 54 5.50 1.61 4.63
N GLY A 55 4.65 1.98 3.65
CA GLY A 55 3.24 2.34 3.87
C GLY A 55 3.03 3.78 4.39
N PRO A 56 1.90 4.07 5.05
CA PRO A 56 1.62 5.40 5.62
C PRO A 56 2.30 5.59 6.98
N VAL A 57 3.61 5.28 7.05
CA VAL A 57 4.41 5.33 8.28
C VAL A 57 5.48 6.40 8.14
N LEU A 58 5.60 7.24 9.18
CA LEU A 58 6.67 8.23 9.28
C LEU A 58 7.70 7.76 10.30
N LEU A 59 8.93 7.54 9.86
CA LEU A 59 10.07 7.31 10.72
C LEU A 59 10.62 8.66 11.19
N VAL A 60 10.64 8.83 12.50
CA VAL A 60 11.18 10.01 13.18
C VAL A 60 12.48 9.58 13.84
N SER A 61 13.58 10.27 13.54
CA SER A 61 14.84 10.10 14.27
C SER A 61 15.34 11.43 14.82
N TRP A 62 15.95 11.40 16.00
CA TRP A 62 16.50 12.59 16.63
C TRP A 62 17.89 12.31 17.20
N GLU A 63 18.61 13.38 17.49
CA GLU A 63 19.89 13.32 18.18
C GLU A 63 19.62 13.57 19.67
N PRO A 64 20.19 12.75 20.58
CA PRO A 64 20.00 12.95 22.00
C PRO A 64 20.64 14.29 22.41
N PRO A 65 20.13 14.95 23.46
CA PRO A 65 20.70 16.21 23.93
C PRO A 65 22.16 16.00 24.38
N GLU A 66 23.04 16.94 24.06
CA GLU A 66 24.47 16.88 24.44
C GLU A 66 24.65 16.87 25.97
N GLU A 67 25.65 16.11 26.43
CA GLU A 67 26.04 15.84 27.82
C GLU A 67 25.33 16.67 28.90
N THR A 68 24.36 16.03 29.56
CA THR A 68 23.61 16.65 30.65
C THR A 68 24.17 16.20 32.01
N LEU A 69 24.28 17.11 32.97
CA LEU A 69 24.47 16.76 34.40
C LEU A 69 23.23 16.05 35.01
N CYS A 70 22.19 15.86 34.19
CA CYS A 70 20.96 15.17 34.51
C CYS A 70 20.93 13.80 33.83
N THR A 71 20.17 12.88 34.43
CA THR A 71 19.86 11.58 33.85
C THR A 71 18.58 11.70 33.04
N LEU A 72 18.65 11.40 31.74
CA LEU A 72 17.50 11.42 30.84
C LEU A 72 16.50 10.32 31.23
N SER A 73 15.23 10.69 31.44
CA SER A 73 14.21 9.80 31.98
C SER A 73 13.20 9.32 30.93
N LYS A 74 12.77 10.19 30.02
CA LYS A 74 11.87 9.87 28.91
C LYS A 74 12.00 10.84 27.73
N TYR A 75 11.53 10.39 26.57
CA TYR A 75 11.14 11.27 25.47
C TYR A 75 9.61 11.31 25.34
N GLU A 76 9.07 12.46 24.98
CA GLU A 76 7.69 12.58 24.48
C GLU A 76 7.72 13.07 23.03
N ILE A 77 6.95 12.42 22.17
CA ILE A 77 6.91 12.70 20.74
C ILE A 77 5.50 13.20 20.42
N GLN A 78 5.40 14.45 19.96
CA GLN A 78 4.14 15.03 19.52
C GLN A 78 4.15 15.20 18.00
N VAL A 79 3.15 14.60 17.35
CA VAL A 79 2.89 14.78 15.93
C VAL A 79 1.97 15.98 15.76
N TYR A 80 2.21 16.77 14.72
CA TYR A 80 1.39 17.91 14.35
C TYR A 80 0.98 17.77 12.88
N ASP A 81 -0.23 18.21 12.55
CA ASP A 81 -0.68 18.33 11.17
C ASP A 81 -0.03 19.52 10.44
N SER A 82 -0.43 19.76 9.19
CA SER A 82 0.08 20.84 8.35
C SER A 82 -0.29 22.24 8.86
N GLU A 83 -1.33 22.35 9.69
CA GLU A 83 -1.77 23.61 10.31
C GLU A 83 -1.06 23.87 11.65
N GLY A 84 -0.31 22.87 12.14
CA GLY A 84 0.45 22.94 13.38
C GLY A 84 -0.35 22.51 14.61
N ALA A 85 -1.56 21.97 14.44
CA ALA A 85 -2.36 21.43 15.53
C ALA A 85 -1.86 20.02 15.92
N PRO A 86 -1.93 19.64 17.21
CA PRO A 86 -1.50 18.32 17.66
C PRO A 86 -2.39 17.22 17.06
N TYR A 87 -1.75 16.24 16.42
CA TYR A 87 -2.40 15.04 15.88
C TYR A 87 -2.26 13.89 16.89
N GLY A 88 -3.35 13.59 17.57
CA GLY A 88 -3.38 12.56 18.62
C GLY A 88 -2.63 12.95 19.90
N GLU A 89 -2.60 12.00 20.84
CA GLU A 89 -1.93 12.17 22.13
C GLU A 89 -0.40 12.06 21.99
N PRO A 90 0.38 12.74 22.86
CA PRO A 90 1.83 12.58 22.89
C PRO A 90 2.24 11.14 23.16
N ILE A 91 3.19 10.65 22.36
CA ILE A 91 3.76 9.31 22.53
C ILE A 91 4.90 9.38 23.54
N VAL A 92 4.77 8.66 24.65
CA VAL A 92 5.78 8.64 25.72
C VAL A 92 6.69 7.43 25.57
N LYS A 93 7.98 7.68 25.34
CA LYS A 93 9.04 6.66 25.32
C LYS A 93 9.87 6.78 26.59
N LYS A 94 9.61 5.92 27.58
CA LYS A 94 10.40 5.89 28.82
C LYS A 94 11.78 5.30 28.55
N LEU A 95 12.80 5.93 29.09
CA LEU A 95 14.19 5.50 28.95
C LEU A 95 14.76 4.94 30.24
N MET A 96 14.04 5.10 31.36
CA MET A 96 14.34 4.46 32.64
C MET A 96 13.04 4.06 33.32
N GLU A 97 12.98 2.80 33.77
CA GLU A 97 11.98 2.34 34.73
C GLU A 97 12.73 1.81 35.96
N PHE A 98 12.52 2.46 37.10
CA PHE A 98 12.97 1.93 38.38
C PHE A 98 12.01 0.80 38.77
N ASP A 99 12.54 -0.41 38.96
CA ASP A 99 11.76 -1.47 39.62
C ASP A 99 11.55 -1.10 41.10
N ALA A 100 10.64 -1.81 41.78
CA ALA A 100 10.32 -1.55 43.19
C ALA A 100 11.53 -1.68 44.15
N ASN A 101 12.66 -2.20 43.66
CA ASN A 101 13.91 -2.39 44.39
C ASN A 101 14.99 -1.37 44.00
N ASN A 102 14.70 -0.44 43.08
CA ASN A 102 15.59 0.61 42.62
C ASN A 102 16.89 0.10 41.94
N ASP A 103 16.85 -1.10 41.34
CA ASP A 103 18.02 -1.79 40.75
C ASP A 103 17.93 -1.92 39.21
N GLY A 104 16.87 -1.37 38.59
CA GLY A 104 16.67 -1.38 37.15
C GLY A 104 17.29 -0.18 36.41
N ILE A 105 18.47 -0.34 35.81
CA ILE A 105 18.91 0.50 34.70
C ILE A 105 18.54 -0.22 33.40
N VAL A 106 17.41 0.14 32.79
CA VAL A 106 17.14 -0.27 31.41
C VAL A 106 17.46 0.91 30.52
N SER A 107 18.66 0.94 29.91
CA SER A 107 19.03 2.01 28.97
C SER A 107 18.40 1.77 27.61
N TYR A 108 17.39 2.56 27.24
CA TYR A 108 16.95 2.64 25.85
C TYR A 108 17.69 3.80 25.19
N SER A 109 18.64 3.51 24.29
CA SER A 109 19.33 4.52 23.47
C SER A 109 18.64 4.76 22.13
N GLU A 110 17.42 4.25 21.94
CA GLU A 110 16.72 4.35 20.67
C GLU A 110 16.16 5.75 20.47
N THR A 111 16.85 6.53 19.65
CA THR A 111 16.42 7.87 19.22
C THR A 111 15.64 7.83 17.91
N GLU A 112 14.89 6.76 17.71
CA GLU A 112 14.02 6.56 16.56
C GLU A 112 12.63 6.08 17.01
N TYR A 113 11.60 6.47 16.25
CA TYR A 113 10.23 6.03 16.45
C TYR A 113 9.47 5.98 15.12
N ARG A 114 8.70 4.91 14.92
CA ARG A 114 7.82 4.73 13.77
C ARG A 114 6.42 5.18 14.17
N VAL A 115 5.92 6.24 13.54
CA VAL A 115 4.58 6.78 13.78
C VAL A 115 3.57 6.06 12.86
N PRO A 116 2.71 5.17 13.38
CA PRO A 116 1.67 4.53 12.59
C PRO A 116 0.41 5.39 12.49
N GLY A 117 -0.55 4.97 11.66
CA GLY A 117 -1.90 5.54 11.66
C GLY A 117 -2.01 6.96 11.12
N LEU A 118 -1.06 7.38 10.28
CA LEU A 118 -1.10 8.67 9.60
C LEU A 118 -2.03 8.60 8.38
N THR A 119 -2.64 9.75 8.05
CA THR A 119 -3.52 9.85 6.89
C THR A 119 -2.69 10.08 5.63
N ALA A 120 -2.77 9.15 4.67
CA ALA A 120 -2.12 9.29 3.38
C ALA A 120 -2.56 10.60 2.67
N GLY A 121 -1.60 11.32 2.09
CA GLY A 121 -1.81 12.61 1.42
C GLY A 121 -1.77 13.81 2.36
N SER A 122 -1.78 13.60 3.67
CA SER A 122 -1.64 14.66 4.67
C SER A 122 -0.17 14.90 5.00
N ALA A 123 0.18 16.13 5.38
CA ALA A 123 1.53 16.50 5.79
C ALA A 123 1.64 16.65 7.31
N TYR A 124 2.73 16.13 7.87
CA TYR A 124 2.95 16.12 9.32
C TYR A 124 4.34 16.65 9.68
N SER A 125 4.43 17.34 10.81
CA SER A 125 5.69 17.68 11.48
C SER A 125 5.74 17.03 12.86
N VAL A 126 6.92 16.83 13.42
CA VAL A 126 7.08 16.17 14.72
C VAL A 126 8.01 16.99 15.59
N ALA A 127 7.66 17.15 16.86
CA ALA A 127 8.57 17.66 17.87
C ALA A 127 8.86 16.57 18.91
N VAL A 128 10.05 16.62 19.49
CA VAL A 128 10.47 15.69 20.56
C VAL A 128 10.80 16.51 21.80
N LEU A 129 10.21 16.14 22.93
CA LEU A 129 10.51 16.66 24.26
C LEU A 129 11.41 15.66 24.97
N ALA A 130 12.53 16.12 25.51
CA ALA A 130 13.34 15.33 26.44
C ALA A 130 13.05 15.76 27.87
N GLU A 131 12.75 14.81 28.76
CA GLU A 131 12.69 15.07 30.20
C GLU A 131 13.89 14.41 30.88
N ALA A 132 14.57 15.17 31.72
CA ALA A 132 15.66 14.66 32.55
C ALA A 132 15.46 15.02 34.02
N THR A 133 16.04 14.18 34.88
CA THR A 133 16.01 14.33 36.34
C THR A 133 17.44 14.42 36.86
N SER A 134 17.72 15.41 37.72
CA SER A 134 19.02 15.56 38.37
C SER A 134 19.34 14.39 39.32
N MET A 135 20.60 13.95 39.31
CA MET A 135 21.09 12.95 40.26
C MET A 135 21.30 13.61 41.63
N GLY A 136 20.41 13.35 42.59
CA GLY A 136 20.55 13.90 43.95
C GLY A 136 19.28 14.10 44.77
N GLY A 137 18.12 13.59 44.34
CA GLY A 137 16.88 13.60 45.14
C GLY A 137 16.12 14.95 45.16
N PHE A 138 16.73 16.05 44.73
CA PHE A 138 16.00 17.24 44.28
C PHE A 138 15.64 17.05 42.82
N ALA A 139 14.38 16.82 42.50
CA ALA A 139 13.91 16.63 41.13
C ALA A 139 13.77 18.00 40.44
N VAL A 140 14.86 18.50 39.86
CA VAL A 140 14.74 19.57 38.85
C VAL A 140 14.35 18.88 37.54
N ARG A 141 13.09 19.07 37.14
CA ARG A 141 12.61 18.67 35.82
C ARG A 141 13.01 19.75 34.83
N SER A 142 13.92 19.41 33.93
CA SER A 142 14.19 20.22 32.74
C SER A 142 13.57 19.52 31.55
N ALA A 143 12.72 20.25 30.81
CA ALA A 143 12.11 19.76 29.59
C ALA A 143 12.10 20.88 28.54
N ASP A 144 12.54 20.57 27.33
CA ASP A 144 12.47 21.49 26.20
C ASP A 144 12.11 20.75 24.90
N TRP A 145 11.21 21.35 24.12
CA TRP A 145 10.77 20.79 22.85
C TRP A 145 11.77 21.11 21.76
N SER A 146 12.09 20.13 20.92
CA SER A 146 12.83 20.36 19.68
C SER A 146 12.14 21.39 18.79
N GLU A 147 12.86 21.95 17.82
CA GLU A 147 12.20 22.64 16.70
C GLU A 147 11.41 21.63 15.87
N LYS A 148 10.37 22.12 15.19
CA LYS A 148 9.61 21.32 14.23
C LYS A 148 10.31 21.41 12.87
N PRO A 149 10.67 20.28 12.24
CA PRO A 149 11.10 20.28 10.85
C PRO A 149 9.93 20.66 9.94
N PRO A 150 10.19 21.05 8.67
CA PRO A 150 9.13 21.26 7.68
C PRO A 150 8.19 20.04 7.58
N PRO A 151 6.88 20.24 7.38
CA PRO A 151 5.94 19.13 7.25
C PRO A 151 6.31 18.20 6.11
N THR A 152 6.28 16.89 6.37
CA THR A 152 6.49 15.83 5.38
C THR A 152 5.14 15.26 4.96
N THR A 153 4.86 15.28 3.66
CA THR A 153 3.61 14.73 3.10
C THR A 153 3.70 13.21 3.01
N ILE A 154 2.73 12.52 3.60
CA ILE A 154 2.61 11.06 3.47
C ILE A 154 2.15 10.75 2.04
N PRO A 155 2.85 9.88 1.31
CA PRO A 155 2.45 9.50 -0.03
C PRO A 155 1.01 8.98 -0.12
N LYS A 156 0.33 9.34 -1.20
CA LYS A 156 -1.00 8.82 -1.53
C LYS A 156 -1.07 8.48 -3.00
N ILE A 157 -1.67 7.34 -3.31
CA ILE A 157 -2.08 6.95 -4.65
C ILE A 157 -3.61 6.96 -4.67
N GLU A 158 -4.20 7.74 -5.56
CA GLU A 158 -5.65 7.88 -5.70
C GLU A 158 -6.09 7.68 -7.15
N ASN A 159 -7.39 7.49 -7.36
CA ASN A 159 -7.98 7.39 -8.68
C ASN A 159 -7.37 6.25 -9.52
N VAL A 160 -7.04 5.11 -8.88
CA VAL A 160 -6.81 3.87 -9.62
C VAL A 160 -8.16 3.47 -10.21
N GLY A 161 -8.42 3.90 -11.45
CA GLY A 161 -9.68 3.68 -12.14
C GLY A 161 -9.85 2.22 -12.59
N ALA A 162 -11.08 1.86 -12.91
CA ALA A 162 -11.36 0.57 -13.55
C ALA A 162 -10.67 0.55 -14.93
N PRO A 163 -9.94 -0.51 -15.28
CA PRO A 163 -9.39 -0.62 -16.63
C PRO A 163 -10.53 -0.82 -17.64
N THR A 164 -10.27 -0.47 -18.89
CA THR A 164 -11.16 -0.76 -20.02
C THR A 164 -10.66 -1.97 -20.78
N MET A 165 -11.56 -2.90 -21.09
CA MET A 165 -11.26 -4.10 -21.87
C MET A 165 -11.86 -4.01 -23.27
N LYS A 166 -11.19 -4.63 -24.25
CA LYS A 166 -11.68 -4.75 -25.62
C LYS A 166 -11.37 -6.14 -26.17
N VAL A 167 -12.34 -6.72 -26.89
CA VAL A 167 -12.13 -7.96 -27.63
C VAL A 167 -11.20 -7.71 -28.82
N GLU A 168 -10.12 -8.47 -28.89
CA GLU A 168 -9.24 -8.48 -30.06
C GLU A 168 -9.61 -9.63 -31.02
N ASN A 169 -9.95 -10.80 -30.46
CA ASN A 169 -10.52 -11.96 -31.17
C ASN A 169 -11.16 -12.93 -30.17
N ALA A 170 -11.63 -14.09 -30.64
CA ALA A 170 -12.32 -15.10 -29.82
C ALA A 170 -11.51 -15.70 -28.65
N SER A 171 -10.20 -15.47 -28.60
CA SER A 171 -9.32 -16.00 -27.54
C SER A 171 -8.36 -14.96 -26.96
N SER A 172 -8.59 -13.67 -27.21
CA SER A 172 -7.74 -12.61 -26.65
C SER A 172 -8.47 -11.28 -26.46
N VAL A 173 -8.01 -10.57 -25.43
CA VAL A 173 -8.52 -9.26 -25.04
C VAL A 173 -7.35 -8.30 -24.82
N SER A 174 -7.56 -7.03 -25.14
CA SER A 174 -6.69 -5.94 -24.73
C SER A 174 -7.28 -5.21 -23.52
N VAL A 175 -6.43 -4.89 -22.55
CA VAL A 175 -6.76 -4.17 -21.33
C VAL A 175 -5.99 -2.85 -21.37
N SER A 176 -6.66 -1.76 -21.04
CA SER A 176 -6.07 -0.42 -21.01
C SER A 176 -6.48 0.33 -19.75
N TRP A 177 -5.62 1.21 -19.24
CA TRP A 177 -5.90 1.95 -18.00
C TRP A 177 -5.27 3.34 -17.98
N ASP A 178 -5.93 4.22 -17.25
CA ASP A 178 -5.49 5.58 -16.99
C ASP A 178 -4.50 5.65 -15.82
N PRO A 179 -3.63 6.67 -15.77
CA PRO A 179 -2.72 6.82 -14.64
C PRO A 179 -3.53 7.17 -13.39
N PRO A 180 -3.23 6.59 -12.23
CA PRO A 180 -3.70 7.17 -10.98
C PRO A 180 -3.04 8.54 -10.73
N THR A 181 -3.61 9.27 -9.78
CA THR A 181 -3.04 10.50 -9.25
C THR A 181 -2.12 10.16 -8.07
N THR A 182 -0.93 10.77 -8.02
CA THR A 182 0.02 10.64 -6.93
C THR A 182 0.39 12.03 -6.38
N THR A 183 0.62 12.15 -5.07
CA THR A 183 0.91 13.45 -4.44
C THR A 183 2.40 13.83 -4.53
N VAL A 184 3.29 12.97 -4.03
CA VAL A 184 4.74 13.21 -3.92
C VAL A 184 5.59 12.07 -4.50
N CYS A 185 4.97 11.13 -5.20
CA CYS A 185 5.62 9.96 -5.78
C CYS A 185 5.50 9.94 -7.30
N ASP A 186 6.48 9.33 -7.94
CA ASP A 186 6.43 8.99 -9.36
C ASP A 186 5.99 7.54 -9.52
N ILE A 187 5.14 7.23 -10.50
CA ILE A 187 4.71 5.85 -10.75
C ILE A 187 5.92 5.00 -11.18
N ALA A 188 6.12 3.87 -10.51
CA ALA A 188 7.23 2.96 -10.76
C ALA A 188 6.82 1.79 -11.67
N ARG A 189 5.67 1.18 -11.39
CA ARG A 189 5.11 0.09 -12.20
C ARG A 189 3.62 -0.11 -11.96
N TYR A 190 3.00 -0.85 -12.86
CA TYR A 190 1.65 -1.38 -12.73
C TYR A 190 1.72 -2.91 -12.61
N GLU A 191 0.72 -3.50 -11.98
CA GLU A 191 0.41 -4.92 -12.14
C GLU A 191 -1.01 -5.04 -12.65
N VAL A 192 -1.22 -5.90 -13.64
CA VAL A 192 -2.53 -6.10 -14.27
C VAL A 192 -2.94 -7.55 -14.04
N GLN A 193 -4.13 -7.75 -13.49
CA GLN A 193 -4.68 -9.08 -13.25
C GLN A 193 -5.92 -9.28 -14.10
N LEU A 194 -5.96 -10.37 -14.86
CA LEU A 194 -7.17 -10.86 -15.49
C LEU A 194 -7.96 -11.71 -14.48
N THR A 195 -9.28 -11.58 -14.50
CA THR A 195 -10.19 -12.40 -13.69
C THR A 195 -11.30 -12.97 -14.57
N ASP A 196 -12.02 -13.97 -14.06
CA ASP A 196 -13.31 -14.35 -14.64
C ASP A 196 -14.37 -13.26 -14.38
N GLY A 197 -15.57 -13.44 -14.96
CA GLY A 197 -16.71 -12.53 -14.78
C GLY A 197 -17.21 -12.43 -13.33
N ALA A 198 -16.83 -13.36 -12.45
CA ALA A 198 -17.13 -13.31 -11.01
C ALA A 198 -16.02 -12.64 -10.18
N GLY A 199 -14.89 -12.27 -10.80
CA GLY A 199 -13.76 -11.61 -10.16
C GLY A 199 -12.68 -12.55 -9.62
N ALA A 200 -12.75 -13.85 -9.90
CA ALA A 200 -11.71 -14.80 -9.49
C ALA A 200 -10.49 -14.71 -10.43
N ALA A 201 -9.29 -14.69 -9.85
CA ALA A 201 -8.05 -14.49 -10.60
C ALA A 201 -7.79 -15.62 -11.62
N ILE A 202 -7.39 -15.23 -12.83
CA ILE A 202 -6.96 -16.13 -13.89
C ILE A 202 -5.46 -15.93 -14.12
N GLY A 203 -4.68 -16.90 -13.68
CA GLY A 203 -3.22 -16.82 -13.69
C GLY A 203 -2.67 -15.77 -12.73
N GLU A 204 -1.36 -15.53 -12.82
CA GLU A 204 -0.65 -14.59 -11.95
C GLU A 204 -0.77 -13.13 -12.45
N PRO A 205 -0.65 -12.14 -11.55
CA PRO A 205 -0.56 -10.73 -11.93
C PRO A 205 0.60 -10.47 -12.90
N VAL A 206 0.34 -9.64 -13.92
CA VAL A 206 1.36 -9.31 -14.92
C VAL A 206 1.99 -7.94 -14.62
N PRO A 207 3.29 -7.89 -14.28
CA PRO A 207 3.97 -6.62 -14.05
C PRO A 207 4.19 -5.87 -15.36
N THR A 208 3.99 -4.56 -15.32
CA THR A 208 4.08 -3.66 -16.46
C THR A 208 4.84 -2.39 -16.06
N LEU A 209 5.74 -1.91 -16.92
CA LEU A 209 6.51 -0.68 -16.68
C LEU A 209 5.61 0.56 -16.61
N ALA A 210 6.01 1.57 -15.83
CA ALA A 210 5.25 2.83 -15.62
C ALA A 210 4.83 3.57 -16.91
N GLY A 211 5.60 3.44 -18.00
CA GLY A 211 5.29 4.08 -19.28
C GLY A 211 4.25 3.34 -20.14
N LYS A 212 3.88 2.12 -19.77
CA LYS A 212 2.96 1.28 -20.54
C LYS A 212 1.59 1.25 -19.87
N ARG A 213 0.55 1.40 -20.70
CA ARG A 213 -0.85 1.59 -20.27
C ARG A 213 -1.84 0.63 -20.92
N THR A 214 -1.28 -0.39 -21.56
CA THR A 214 -2.04 -1.43 -22.22
C THR A 214 -1.37 -2.78 -22.00
N HIS A 215 -2.15 -3.85 -21.93
CA HIS A 215 -1.67 -5.22 -21.90
C HIS A 215 -2.64 -6.10 -22.69
N ARG A 216 -2.13 -7.14 -23.37
CA ARG A 216 -2.96 -8.10 -24.11
C ARG A 216 -2.86 -9.46 -23.44
N PHE A 217 -4.01 -10.05 -23.12
CA PHE A 217 -4.12 -11.42 -22.66
C PHE A 217 -4.56 -12.30 -23.82
N ASP A 218 -3.88 -13.44 -23.99
CA ASP A 218 -4.08 -14.41 -25.06
C ASP A 218 -4.42 -15.79 -24.47
N GLY A 219 -4.92 -16.71 -25.31
CA GLY A 219 -5.20 -18.09 -24.90
C GLY A 219 -6.46 -18.24 -24.04
N LEU A 220 -7.39 -17.31 -24.17
CA LEU A 220 -8.65 -17.30 -23.43
C LEU A 220 -9.69 -18.24 -24.07
N ALA A 221 -10.61 -18.73 -23.23
CA ALA A 221 -11.70 -19.57 -23.70
C ALA A 221 -12.75 -18.73 -24.41
N ALA A 222 -13.11 -19.13 -25.62
CA ALA A 222 -14.21 -18.51 -26.36
C ALA A 222 -15.52 -18.63 -25.56
N GLY A 223 -16.34 -17.58 -25.56
CA GLY A 223 -17.59 -17.55 -24.79
C GLY A 223 -17.40 -17.31 -23.29
N GLY A 224 -16.14 -17.21 -22.82
CA GLY A 224 -15.84 -16.83 -21.45
C GLY A 224 -16.11 -15.35 -21.21
N GLU A 225 -16.56 -15.02 -20.00
CA GLU A 225 -16.69 -13.65 -19.51
C GLU A 225 -15.51 -13.32 -18.60
N TYR A 226 -14.89 -12.16 -18.83
CA TYR A 226 -13.65 -11.75 -18.18
C TYR A 226 -13.72 -10.32 -17.67
N CYS A 227 -13.05 -10.06 -16.55
CA CYS A 227 -12.80 -8.72 -16.06
C CYS A 227 -11.28 -8.50 -15.87
N ALA A 228 -10.88 -7.27 -15.65
CA ALA A 228 -9.51 -6.92 -15.30
C ALA A 228 -9.46 -5.92 -14.15
N LYS A 229 -8.38 -5.92 -13.39
CA LYS A 229 -8.06 -4.93 -12.37
C LYS A 229 -6.58 -4.58 -12.39
N VAL A 230 -6.25 -3.38 -11.90
CA VAL A 230 -4.90 -2.83 -11.93
C VAL A 230 -4.46 -2.49 -10.50
N PHE A 231 -3.22 -2.84 -10.18
CA PHE A 231 -2.52 -2.44 -8.96
C PHE A 231 -1.36 -1.52 -9.33
N VAL A 232 -1.03 -0.57 -8.45
CA VAL A 232 -0.03 0.44 -8.78
C VAL A 232 1.02 0.52 -7.68
N GLU A 233 2.27 0.57 -8.11
CA GLU A 233 3.39 0.94 -7.27
C GLU A 233 4.02 2.24 -7.76
N ALA A 234 4.27 3.12 -6.81
CA ALA A 234 4.96 4.38 -6.99
C ALA A 234 6.21 4.42 -6.12
N ARG A 235 7.11 5.35 -6.43
CA ARG A 235 8.35 5.57 -5.69
C ARG A 235 8.41 7.01 -5.23
N HIS A 236 8.61 7.20 -3.94
CA HIS A 236 8.88 8.51 -3.36
C HIS A 236 10.32 8.94 -3.67
N LYS A 237 10.59 10.26 -3.66
CA LYS A 237 11.94 10.81 -3.90
C LYS A 237 13.00 10.31 -2.91
N SER A 238 12.60 9.84 -1.72
CA SER A 238 13.50 9.21 -0.74
C SER A 238 13.96 7.81 -1.16
N GLY A 239 13.37 7.22 -2.20
CA GLY A 239 13.60 5.84 -2.62
C GLY A 239 12.59 4.84 -2.07
N THR A 240 11.72 5.24 -1.14
CA THR A 240 10.69 4.38 -0.53
C THR A 240 9.62 4.01 -1.57
N THR A 241 9.28 2.71 -1.65
CA THR A 241 8.19 2.21 -2.49
C THR A 241 6.86 2.40 -1.77
N VAL A 242 5.85 2.85 -2.51
CA VAL A 242 4.50 3.09 -2.04
C VAL A 242 3.56 2.36 -2.97
N SER A 243 2.68 1.54 -2.43
CA SER A 243 1.71 0.77 -3.22
C SER A 243 0.30 1.27 -3.00
N SER A 244 -0.60 1.02 -3.96
CA SER A 244 -2.03 1.23 -3.73
C SER A 244 -2.51 0.34 -2.58
N ALA A 245 -3.49 0.83 -1.80
CA ALA A 245 -3.96 0.11 -0.62
C ALA A 245 -4.59 -1.25 -0.97
N ASP A 246 -5.21 -1.33 -2.14
CA ASP A 246 -5.75 -2.56 -2.74
C ASP A 246 -5.63 -2.44 -4.27
N TRP A 247 -6.08 -3.47 -4.97
CA TRP A 247 -6.39 -3.42 -6.38
C TRP A 247 -7.43 -2.33 -6.67
N GLY A 248 -7.30 -1.70 -7.84
CA GLY A 248 -8.36 -0.87 -8.39
C GLY A 248 -9.65 -1.67 -8.62
N PRO A 249 -10.77 -0.97 -8.88
CA PRO A 249 -12.03 -1.62 -9.19
C PRO A 249 -11.91 -2.50 -10.43
N LEU A 250 -12.75 -3.54 -10.50
CA LEU A 250 -12.87 -4.38 -11.69
C LEU A 250 -13.38 -3.54 -12.87
N SER A 251 -12.92 -3.86 -14.06
CA SER A 251 -13.54 -3.43 -15.32
C SER A 251 -14.99 -3.92 -15.40
N GLU A 252 -15.75 -3.34 -16.33
CA GLU A 252 -16.98 -3.98 -16.79
C GLU A 252 -16.67 -5.40 -17.33
N PRO A 253 -17.52 -6.39 -17.05
CA PRO A 253 -17.38 -7.72 -17.62
C PRO A 253 -17.43 -7.70 -19.14
N LEU A 254 -16.50 -8.44 -19.76
CA LEU A 254 -16.39 -8.56 -21.21
C LEU A 254 -16.53 -10.02 -21.64
N LEU A 255 -17.56 -10.28 -22.43
CA LEU A 255 -17.84 -11.60 -23.01
C LEU A 255 -17.07 -11.79 -24.33
N LEU A 256 -16.27 -12.85 -24.41
CA LEU A 256 -15.57 -13.23 -25.64
C LEU A 256 -16.52 -13.89 -26.65
N PRO A 257 -16.30 -13.67 -27.96
CA PRO A 257 -17.20 -14.20 -28.96
C PRO A 257 -17.13 -15.72 -29.09
N ALA A 258 -18.28 -16.39 -29.16
CA ALA A 258 -18.38 -17.83 -29.38
C ALA A 258 -19.71 -18.24 -30.00
N VAL A 259 -19.69 -19.41 -30.65
CA VAL A 259 -20.88 -20.10 -31.17
C VAL A 259 -20.88 -21.51 -30.58
N GLU A 260 -21.97 -21.90 -29.94
CA GLU A 260 -22.10 -23.19 -29.24
C GLU A 260 -23.30 -23.98 -29.76
N ILE A 261 -23.08 -25.22 -30.21
CA ILE A 261 -24.15 -26.17 -30.55
C ILE A 261 -24.26 -27.17 -29.40
N VAL A 262 -25.42 -27.21 -28.76
CA VAL A 262 -25.63 -27.94 -27.49
C VAL A 262 -25.82 -29.45 -27.72
N HIS A 263 -26.50 -29.83 -28.80
CA HIS A 263 -26.79 -31.24 -29.10
C HIS A 263 -26.19 -31.71 -30.43
N ALA A 264 -25.87 -33.00 -30.47
CA ALA A 264 -25.41 -33.64 -31.70
C ALA A 264 -26.51 -33.59 -32.79
N PRO A 265 -26.14 -33.44 -34.07
CA PRO A 265 -27.09 -33.53 -35.16
C PRO A 265 -27.84 -34.87 -35.14
N VAL A 266 -29.15 -34.81 -35.35
CA VAL A 266 -30.03 -35.98 -35.42
C VAL A 266 -30.27 -36.31 -36.89
N LEU A 267 -30.12 -37.60 -37.25
CA LEU A 267 -30.48 -38.10 -38.56
C LEU A 267 -31.92 -38.65 -38.52
N VAL A 268 -32.78 -38.13 -39.39
CA VAL A 268 -34.19 -38.51 -39.53
C VAL A 268 -34.36 -39.20 -40.88
N PRO A 269 -34.50 -40.54 -40.94
CA PRO A 269 -34.66 -41.25 -42.20
C PRO A 269 -35.96 -40.83 -42.90
N GLU A 270 -35.88 -40.62 -44.21
CA GLU A 270 -37.04 -40.34 -45.07
C GLU A 270 -37.33 -41.54 -45.99
N SER A 271 -36.30 -42.20 -46.51
CA SER A 271 -36.39 -43.41 -47.33
C SER A 271 -35.15 -44.32 -47.16
N GLU A 272 -35.09 -45.44 -47.89
CA GLU A 272 -33.90 -46.31 -47.92
C GLU A 272 -32.64 -45.61 -48.47
N THR A 273 -32.79 -44.47 -49.16
CA THR A 273 -31.68 -43.74 -49.78
C THR A 273 -31.72 -42.23 -49.48
N SER A 274 -32.54 -41.78 -48.53
CA SER A 274 -32.60 -40.38 -48.13
C SER A 274 -32.90 -40.19 -46.65
N PHE A 275 -32.33 -39.12 -46.07
CA PHE A 275 -32.57 -38.71 -44.69
C PHE A 275 -32.33 -37.20 -44.52
N PHE A 276 -32.93 -36.61 -43.48
CA PHE A 276 -32.61 -35.26 -43.03
C PHE A 276 -31.59 -35.31 -41.90
N ALA A 277 -30.58 -34.44 -41.94
CA ALA A 277 -29.83 -34.09 -40.75
C ALA A 277 -30.44 -32.82 -40.17
N THR A 278 -30.75 -32.82 -38.87
CA THR A 278 -31.28 -31.66 -38.15
C THR A 278 -30.40 -31.36 -36.94
N TRP A 279 -30.16 -30.09 -36.64
CA TRP A 279 -29.35 -29.67 -35.49
C TRP A 279 -30.00 -28.48 -34.80
N ASP A 280 -29.52 -28.15 -33.61
CA ASP A 280 -29.98 -26.96 -32.92
C ASP A 280 -29.41 -25.69 -33.55
N ILE A 281 -30.19 -24.62 -33.52
CA ILE A 281 -29.66 -23.29 -33.78
C ILE A 281 -28.62 -22.98 -32.70
N PRO A 282 -27.38 -22.65 -33.07
CA PRO A 282 -26.33 -22.39 -32.10
C PRO A 282 -26.68 -21.23 -31.18
N LYS A 283 -26.23 -21.34 -29.93
CA LYS A 283 -26.20 -20.19 -29.04
C LYS A 283 -25.02 -19.30 -29.41
N GLU A 284 -25.31 -18.02 -29.63
CA GLU A 284 -24.33 -17.01 -30.01
C GLU A 284 -23.97 -16.15 -28.80
N TYR A 285 -22.67 -15.92 -28.61
CA TYR A 285 -22.13 -15.07 -27.56
C TYR A 285 -21.32 -13.98 -28.26
N GLY A 286 -21.78 -12.72 -28.26
CA GLY A 286 -21.01 -11.59 -28.81
C GLY A 286 -20.64 -11.67 -30.30
N CYS A 287 -21.22 -12.60 -31.06
CA CYS A 287 -21.00 -12.78 -32.49
C CYS A 287 -22.30 -13.26 -33.18
N GLN A 288 -22.23 -13.55 -34.48
CA GLN A 288 -23.33 -14.10 -35.25
C GLN A 288 -22.87 -15.31 -36.06
N CYS A 289 -23.66 -16.37 -36.06
CA CYS A 289 -23.51 -17.49 -36.97
C CYS A 289 -23.87 -17.02 -38.38
N VAL A 290 -23.02 -17.32 -39.36
CA VAL A 290 -23.20 -16.85 -40.75
C VAL A 290 -23.60 -17.99 -41.68
N ASP A 291 -23.08 -19.19 -41.44
CA ASP A 291 -23.43 -20.41 -42.15
C ASP A 291 -23.19 -21.65 -41.29
N TYR A 292 -23.76 -22.77 -41.72
CA TYR A 292 -23.40 -24.09 -41.21
C TYR A 292 -22.59 -24.84 -42.24
N LYS A 293 -21.50 -25.50 -41.81
CA LYS A 293 -20.81 -26.51 -42.61
C LYS A 293 -21.16 -27.89 -42.09
N VAL A 294 -21.85 -28.66 -42.91
CA VAL A 294 -22.33 -30.01 -42.59
C VAL A 294 -21.49 -31.02 -43.35
N GLN A 295 -20.84 -31.93 -42.63
CA GLN A 295 -20.05 -33.02 -43.21
C GLN A 295 -20.67 -34.34 -42.76
N LEU A 296 -20.97 -35.21 -43.72
CA LEU A 296 -21.35 -36.59 -43.43
C LEU A 296 -20.08 -37.41 -43.19
N CYS A 297 -20.08 -38.29 -42.18
CA CYS A 297 -18.96 -39.17 -41.88
C CYS A 297 -19.46 -40.60 -41.70
N ASP A 298 -18.63 -41.60 -41.99
CA ASP A 298 -18.89 -43.00 -41.65
C ASP A 298 -18.66 -43.29 -40.16
N GLU A 299 -18.97 -44.51 -39.72
CA GLU A 299 -18.76 -44.99 -38.35
C GLU A 299 -17.30 -44.89 -37.87
N SER A 300 -16.33 -44.84 -38.79
CA SER A 300 -14.90 -44.67 -38.50
C SER A 300 -14.47 -43.20 -38.44
N GLY A 301 -15.40 -42.27 -38.68
CA GLY A 301 -15.17 -40.83 -38.73
C GLY A 301 -14.63 -40.30 -40.05
N ASN A 302 -14.57 -41.13 -41.11
CA ASN A 302 -14.10 -40.68 -42.41
C ASN A 302 -15.20 -39.91 -43.14
N SER A 303 -14.84 -38.80 -43.76
CA SER A 303 -15.77 -37.96 -44.52
C SER A 303 -16.35 -38.69 -45.73
N ILE A 304 -17.69 -38.74 -45.82
CA ILE A 304 -18.45 -39.21 -46.98
C ILE A 304 -18.84 -37.98 -47.80
N GLY A 305 -18.20 -37.81 -48.96
CA GLY A 305 -18.42 -36.65 -49.82
C GLY A 305 -17.83 -35.34 -49.27
N ASN A 306 -18.12 -34.22 -49.93
CA ASN A 306 -17.62 -32.91 -49.55
C ASN A 306 -18.53 -32.22 -48.51
N PRO A 307 -17.99 -31.34 -47.66
CA PRO A 307 -18.81 -30.56 -46.75
C PRO A 307 -19.77 -29.66 -47.51
N ILE A 308 -21.00 -29.58 -47.02
CA ILE A 308 -22.06 -28.76 -47.59
C ILE A 308 -22.21 -27.52 -46.72
N THR A 309 -22.33 -26.35 -47.35
CA THR A 309 -22.63 -25.11 -46.63
C THR A 309 -24.12 -24.82 -46.72
N THR A 310 -24.79 -24.66 -45.58
CA THR A 310 -26.21 -24.28 -45.51
C THR A 310 -26.38 -22.93 -44.83
N SER A 311 -27.49 -22.25 -45.14
CA SER A 311 -27.79 -20.95 -44.54
C SER A 311 -28.20 -21.10 -43.07
N THR A 312 -28.02 -20.04 -42.29
CA THR A 312 -28.40 -20.01 -40.86
C THR A 312 -29.90 -20.14 -40.61
N ALA A 313 -30.73 -19.86 -41.61
CA ALA A 313 -32.19 -20.02 -41.54
C ALA A 313 -32.64 -21.49 -41.55
N ASP A 314 -31.78 -22.39 -42.02
CA ASP A 314 -32.07 -23.81 -42.20
C ASP A 314 -31.17 -24.65 -41.29
N ALA A 315 -31.61 -24.87 -40.05
CA ALA A 315 -31.00 -25.83 -39.12
C ALA A 315 -31.30 -27.29 -39.49
N LYS A 316 -31.33 -27.57 -40.81
CA LYS A 316 -31.59 -28.86 -41.42
C LYS A 316 -30.96 -28.97 -42.80
N HIS A 317 -30.55 -30.17 -43.19
CA HIS A 317 -30.12 -30.48 -44.55
C HIS A 317 -30.69 -31.82 -45.02
N HIS A 318 -31.02 -31.93 -46.31
CA HIS A 318 -31.56 -33.15 -46.92
C HIS A 318 -30.45 -33.87 -47.71
N PHE A 319 -30.09 -35.08 -47.28
CA PHE A 319 -29.18 -35.96 -47.99
C PHE A 319 -29.96 -36.95 -48.85
N VAL A 320 -29.65 -37.01 -50.15
CA VAL A 320 -30.30 -37.90 -51.14
C VAL A 320 -29.24 -38.79 -51.79
N GLY A 321 -29.58 -40.06 -52.01
CA GLY A 321 -28.70 -41.06 -52.64
C GLY A 321 -27.75 -41.76 -51.66
N VAL A 322 -28.00 -41.67 -50.35
CA VAL A 322 -27.18 -42.28 -49.29
C VAL A 322 -28.08 -43.03 -48.32
N ALA A 323 -27.78 -44.30 -48.05
CA ALA A 323 -28.56 -45.12 -47.13
C ALA A 323 -28.19 -44.82 -45.66
N PRO A 324 -29.17 -44.70 -44.73
CA PRO A 324 -28.88 -44.35 -43.32
C PRO A 324 -28.01 -45.36 -42.57
N GLY A 325 -28.00 -46.63 -43.00
CA GLY A 325 -27.32 -47.72 -42.28
C GLY A 325 -25.86 -47.97 -42.70
N GLY A 326 -25.27 -47.09 -43.51
CA GLY A 326 -23.85 -47.13 -43.89
C GLY A 326 -23.06 -45.91 -43.43
N VAL A 327 -23.63 -45.13 -42.51
CA VAL A 327 -23.13 -43.87 -41.96
C VAL A 327 -22.98 -44.04 -40.46
#